data_AF-A0A383ATG8-F1
#
_entry.id   AF-A0A383ATG8-F1
#
_cell.length_a   1.000
_cell.length_b   1.000
_cell.length_c   1.000
_cell.angle_alpha   90.00
_cell.angle_beta   90.00
_cell.angle_gamma   90.00
#
_symmetry.space_group_name_H-M   'P 1'
#
loop_
_entity.id
_entity.type
_entity.pdbx_description
1 polymer ?
#
loop_
_entity_poly.entity_id
_entity_poly.type
_entity_poly.pdbx_seq_one_letter_code
_entity_poly.pdbx_strand_id
1 'polypeptide(L)'
;EALIDVEALRYLHLNKIKNIYKSPSVTMANNKLLVLGDYKPNITKSLLLLLDQLDKSLLSKYYIFLKNHPAVDPINKELYPNLCLQETNLHLSKLLPTVDVVLSSINTAAAIESFAVGLPVITVLDDNYFNVSSLRGVNGAVFVSTSLELKNALETLFNESFVPTKNEYFWIDPELPRWQSLLIDN
;
A
#
# COMPACT_ATOMS: atom_id res chain seq x y z
N GLU A 1 1.42 27.65 -20.62
CA GLU A 1 0.61 26.43 -20.37
C GLU A 1 -0.10 26.61 -19.04
N ALA A 2 -1.36 26.15 -18.92
CA ALA A 2 -2.12 26.17 -17.68
C ALA A 2 -2.32 24.73 -17.18
N LEU A 3 -2.12 24.51 -15.88
CA LEU A 3 -2.46 23.25 -15.23
C LEU A 3 -3.91 23.33 -14.76
N ILE A 4 -4.71 22.34 -15.11
CA ILE A 4 -6.14 22.28 -14.77
C ILE A 4 -6.42 20.95 -14.07
N ASP A 5 -7.06 21.03 -12.91
CA ASP A 5 -7.39 19.89 -12.08
C ASP A 5 -8.67 19.19 -12.56
N VAL A 6 -8.55 17.91 -12.89
CA VAL A 6 -9.63 17.04 -13.39
C VAL A 6 -9.65 15.69 -12.69
N GLU A 7 -10.72 14.92 -12.83
CA GLU A 7 -10.83 13.61 -12.18
C GLU A 7 -9.76 12.62 -12.66
N ALA A 8 -9.23 11.83 -11.74
CA ALA A 8 -8.22 10.83 -12.04
C ALA A 8 -8.89 9.54 -12.56
N LEU A 9 -9.15 9.49 -13.87
CA LEU A 9 -9.94 8.44 -14.55
C LEU A 9 -9.49 7.01 -14.21
N ARG A 10 -8.18 6.77 -14.08
CA ARG A 10 -7.61 5.46 -13.71
C ARG A 10 -8.15 4.93 -12.37
N TYR A 11 -8.48 5.84 -11.45
CA TYR A 11 -8.80 5.54 -10.06
C TYR A 11 -10.30 5.60 -9.74
N LEU A 12 -11.17 5.80 -10.73
CA LEU A 12 -12.63 5.80 -10.52
C LEU A 12 -13.14 4.53 -9.85
N HIS A 13 -12.47 3.41 -10.08
CA HIS A 13 -12.82 2.13 -9.48
C HIS A 13 -12.69 2.12 -7.94
N LEU A 14 -11.85 2.99 -7.37
CA LEU A 14 -11.72 3.16 -5.91
C LEU A 14 -13.01 3.70 -5.28
N ASN A 15 -13.87 4.37 -6.06
CA ASN A 15 -15.18 4.83 -5.59
C ASN A 15 -16.07 3.67 -5.11
N LYS A 16 -15.90 2.47 -5.70
CA LYS A 16 -16.64 1.25 -5.32
C LYS A 16 -16.09 0.59 -4.04
N ILE A 17 -14.91 1.02 -3.61
CA ILE A 17 -14.13 0.46 -2.51
C ILE A 17 -14.29 1.36 -1.26
N LYS A 18 -15.06 2.45 -1.36
CA LYS A 18 -15.25 3.44 -0.30
C LYS A 18 -15.70 2.79 1.02
N ASN A 19 -15.02 3.19 2.10
CA ASN A 19 -15.23 2.84 3.51
C ASN A 19 -14.77 1.45 3.95
N ILE A 20 -13.51 1.08 3.70
CA ILE A 20 -12.87 -0.08 4.37
C ILE A 20 -12.13 0.34 5.64
N TYR A 21 -12.22 1.59 6.09
CA TYR A 21 -11.67 1.93 7.39
C TYR A 21 -12.39 1.12 8.48
N LYS A 22 -11.80 -0.02 8.82
CA LYS A 22 -12.09 -0.76 10.01
C LYS A 22 -11.35 0.00 11.09
N SER A 23 -12.09 0.55 12.06
CA SER A 23 -11.47 0.91 13.34
C SER A 23 -10.59 -0.26 13.74
N PRO A 24 -9.30 -0.05 14.08
CA PRO A 24 -8.43 -1.13 14.49
C PRO A 24 -9.14 -1.86 15.63
N SER A 25 -9.57 -3.10 15.39
CA SER A 25 -10.12 -3.91 16.46
C SER A 25 -8.93 -4.31 17.30
N VAL A 26 -8.92 -3.87 18.55
CA VAL A 26 -7.84 -4.03 19.54
C VAL A 26 -7.45 -5.51 19.80
N THR A 27 -8.17 -6.46 19.21
CA THR A 27 -7.83 -7.90 19.26
C THR A 27 -6.69 -8.25 18.31
N MET A 28 -5.49 -8.14 18.86
CA MET A 28 -4.11 -8.30 18.38
C MET A 28 -3.69 -9.60 17.64
N ALA A 29 -4.61 -10.40 17.09
CA ALA A 29 -4.26 -11.62 16.36
C ALA A 29 -4.90 -11.64 14.96
N ASN A 30 -4.14 -12.12 13.97
CA ASN A 30 -4.60 -12.44 12.61
C ASN A 30 -4.83 -11.25 11.66
N ASN A 31 -4.05 -10.18 11.79
CA ASN A 31 -4.09 -9.05 10.85
C ASN A 31 -3.65 -9.47 9.45
N LYS A 32 -4.27 -8.93 8.40
CA LYS A 32 -3.91 -9.29 7.01
C LYS A 32 -2.98 -8.23 6.43
N LEU A 33 -1.71 -8.62 6.23
CA LEU A 33 -0.68 -7.80 5.63
C LEU A 33 -0.57 -8.09 4.14
N LEU A 34 -0.75 -7.08 3.30
CA LEU A 34 -0.51 -7.17 1.86
C LEU A 34 0.87 -6.62 1.51
N VAL A 35 1.74 -7.47 0.98
CA VAL A 35 3.02 -7.10 0.40
C VAL A 35 2.85 -6.93 -1.11
N LEU A 36 3.18 -5.74 -1.61
CA LEU A 36 3.12 -5.39 -3.03
C LEU A 36 4.48 -5.58 -3.69
N GLY A 37 4.54 -6.49 -4.67
CA GLY A 37 5.72 -6.70 -5.50
C GLY A 37 5.95 -5.55 -6.48
N ASP A 38 7.22 -5.21 -6.66
CA ASP A 38 7.72 -4.23 -7.61
C ASP A 38 8.00 -4.88 -8.97
N TYR A 39 8.02 -4.07 -10.04
CA TYR A 39 8.44 -4.51 -11.37
C TYR A 39 9.95 -4.81 -11.43
N LYS A 40 10.74 -4.26 -10.50
CA LYS A 40 12.15 -4.63 -10.29
C LYS A 40 12.23 -5.74 -9.23
N PRO A 41 12.62 -6.98 -9.60
CA PRO A 41 12.66 -8.11 -8.67
C PRO A 41 13.49 -7.85 -7.42
N ASN A 42 14.63 -7.15 -7.55
CA ASN A 42 15.54 -6.88 -6.43
C ASN A 42 14.91 -5.99 -5.36
N ILE A 43 14.00 -5.08 -5.73
CA ILE A 43 13.32 -4.21 -4.76
C ILE A 43 12.38 -5.04 -3.89
N THR A 44 11.59 -5.93 -4.51
CA THR A 44 10.74 -6.85 -3.74
C THR A 44 11.57 -7.79 -2.87
N LYS A 45 12.72 -8.26 -3.35
CA LYS A 45 13.64 -9.09 -2.54
C LYS A 45 14.13 -8.34 -1.30
N SER A 46 14.63 -7.12 -1.46
CA SER A 46 15.10 -6.30 -0.32
C SER A 46 13.98 -6.03 0.69
N LEU A 47 12.77 -5.72 0.22
CA LEU A 47 11.59 -5.56 1.06
C LEU A 47 11.29 -6.83 1.86
N LEU A 48 11.27 -7.98 1.20
CA LEU A 48 11.02 -9.26 1.87
C LEU A 48 12.14 -9.64 2.85
N LEU A 49 13.39 -9.31 2.56
CA LEU A 49 14.51 -9.52 3.50
C LEU A 49 14.32 -8.72 4.79
N LEU A 50 13.90 -7.44 4.71
CA LEU A 50 13.61 -6.65 5.90
C LEU A 50 12.45 -7.23 6.72
N LEU A 51 11.43 -7.74 6.04
CA LEU A 51 10.28 -8.38 6.68
C LEU A 51 10.67 -9.72 7.34
N ASP A 52 11.52 -10.52 6.70
CA ASP A 52 12.00 -11.82 7.19
C ASP A 52 12.92 -11.71 8.41
N GLN A 53 13.53 -10.53 8.62
CA GLN A 53 14.34 -10.22 9.80
C GLN A 53 13.53 -9.92 11.07
N LEU A 54 12.20 -9.78 10.97
CA LEU A 54 11.36 -9.48 12.12
C LEU A 54 11.19 -10.68 13.06
N ASP A 55 10.90 -10.39 14.32
CA ASP A 55 10.67 -11.41 15.35
C ASP A 55 9.48 -12.32 14.97
N LYS A 56 9.64 -13.64 15.12
CA LYS A 56 8.58 -14.63 14.84
C LYS A 56 7.28 -14.36 15.61
N SER A 57 7.39 -13.81 16.82
CA SER A 57 6.23 -13.44 17.67
C SER A 57 5.46 -12.23 17.13
N LEU A 58 6.10 -11.36 16.36
CA LEU A 58 5.44 -10.27 15.65
C LEU A 58 4.83 -10.80 14.35
N LEU A 59 5.62 -11.54 13.55
CA LEU A 59 5.17 -12.09 12.28
C LEU A 59 3.94 -13.01 12.43
N SER A 60 3.85 -13.78 13.52
CA SER A 60 2.70 -14.65 13.80
C SER A 60 1.37 -13.92 14.01
N LYS A 61 1.41 -12.59 14.22
CA LYS A 61 0.21 -11.75 14.30
C LYS A 61 -0.39 -11.46 12.91
N TYR A 62 0.33 -11.77 11.82
CA TYR A 62 -0.07 -11.43 10.47
C TYR A 62 -0.27 -12.65 9.55
N TYR A 63 -1.34 -12.61 8.76
CA TYR A 63 -1.47 -13.37 7.53
C TYR A 63 -0.90 -12.54 6.38
N ILE A 64 0.22 -13.00 5.81
CA ILE A 64 0.99 -12.23 4.84
C ILE A 64 0.63 -12.67 3.42
N PHE A 65 0.01 -11.78 2.67
CA PHE A 65 -0.27 -11.95 1.24
C PHE A 65 0.81 -11.29 0.41
N LEU A 66 1.41 -12.01 -0.53
CA LEU A 66 2.30 -11.45 -1.54
C LEU A 66 1.56 -11.32 -2.87
N LYS A 67 1.44 -10.09 -3.37
CA LYS A 67 0.98 -9.84 -4.74
C LYS A 67 2.20 -9.47 -5.61
N ASN A 68 2.67 -10.43 -6.39
CA ASN A 68 3.75 -10.19 -7.36
C ASN A 68 3.29 -9.20 -8.45
N HIS A 69 4.25 -8.48 -9.03
CA HIS A 69 4.00 -7.65 -10.21
C HIS A 69 3.69 -8.55 -11.42
N PRO A 70 2.68 -8.24 -12.25
CA PRO A 70 2.25 -9.15 -13.33
C PRO A 70 3.30 -9.40 -14.42
N ALA A 71 4.28 -8.49 -14.55
CA ALA A 71 5.37 -8.59 -15.53
C ALA A 71 6.67 -9.18 -14.95
N VAL A 72 6.62 -9.75 -13.74
CA VAL A 72 7.79 -10.28 -13.04
C VAL A 72 7.52 -11.72 -12.62
N ASP A 73 8.52 -12.58 -12.78
CA ASP A 73 8.44 -13.95 -12.32
C ASP A 73 8.22 -14.01 -10.80
N PRO A 74 7.41 -14.95 -10.30
CA PRO A 74 7.20 -15.13 -8.88
C PRO A 74 8.51 -15.30 -8.10
N ILE A 75 8.55 -14.73 -6.90
CA ILE A 75 9.73 -14.80 -6.04
C ILE A 75 9.84 -16.19 -5.42
N ASN A 76 11.07 -16.72 -5.35
CA ASN A 76 11.34 -17.93 -4.57
C ASN A 76 11.14 -17.65 -3.06
N LYS A 77 10.08 -18.21 -2.49
CA LYS A 77 9.70 -18.07 -1.07
C LYS A 77 10.66 -18.76 -0.11
N GLU A 78 11.39 -19.77 -0.57
CA GLU A 78 12.36 -20.52 0.25
C GLU A 78 13.50 -19.64 0.78
N LEU A 79 13.72 -18.47 0.16
CA LEU A 79 14.69 -17.48 0.59
C LEU A 79 14.26 -16.70 1.85
N TYR A 80 13.00 -16.84 2.29
CA TYR A 80 12.43 -16.11 3.43
C TYR A 80 11.78 -17.08 4.42
N PRO A 81 12.58 -17.86 5.15
CA PRO A 81 12.10 -18.98 5.97
C PRO A 81 11.27 -18.56 7.18
N ASN A 82 11.31 -17.29 7.60
CA ASN A 82 10.46 -16.78 8.68
C ASN A 82 9.09 -16.32 8.17
N LEU A 83 8.91 -16.18 6.86
CA LEU A 83 7.66 -15.67 6.26
C LEU A 83 6.76 -16.80 5.76
N CYS A 84 5.56 -16.90 6.33
CA CYS A 84 4.48 -17.72 5.78
C CYS A 84 3.74 -16.94 4.66
N LEU A 85 4.34 -16.88 3.47
CA LEU A 85 3.83 -16.09 2.34
C LEU A 85 2.72 -16.81 1.55
N GLN A 86 1.55 -16.19 1.48
CA GLN A 86 0.46 -16.59 0.58
C GLN A 86 0.46 -15.74 -0.68
N GLU A 87 0.71 -16.34 -1.84
CA GLU A 87 0.66 -15.58 -3.09
C GLU A 87 -0.78 -15.35 -3.55
N THR A 88 -1.01 -14.20 -4.17
CA THR A 88 -2.30 -13.85 -4.75
C THR A 88 -2.17 -13.13 -6.08
N ASN A 89 -3.00 -13.56 -7.03
CA ASN A 89 -3.15 -12.91 -8.33
C ASN A 89 -4.45 -12.10 -8.43
N LEU A 90 -5.19 -11.96 -7.33
CA LEU A 90 -6.41 -11.16 -7.30
C LEU A 90 -6.12 -9.70 -7.66
N HIS A 91 -7.07 -9.04 -8.33
CA HIS A 91 -7.00 -7.60 -8.59
C HIS A 91 -6.97 -6.81 -7.28
N LEU A 92 -6.26 -5.68 -7.26
CA LEU A 92 -6.18 -4.80 -6.08
C LEU A 92 -7.57 -4.43 -5.58
N SER A 93 -8.51 -4.13 -6.49
CA SER A 93 -9.89 -3.81 -6.13
C SER A 93 -10.63 -4.86 -5.30
N LYS A 94 -10.20 -6.13 -5.40
CA LYS A 94 -10.72 -7.24 -4.59
C LYS A 94 -9.89 -7.51 -3.33
N LEU A 95 -8.60 -7.15 -3.35
CA LEU A 95 -7.68 -7.37 -2.23
C LEU A 95 -7.79 -6.30 -1.17
N LEU A 96 -7.78 -5.02 -1.55
CA LEU A 96 -7.80 -3.88 -0.62
C LEU A 96 -8.97 -3.95 0.39
N PRO A 97 -10.20 -4.38 0.04
CA PRO A 97 -11.29 -4.61 1.00
C PRO A 97 -11.03 -5.64 2.09
N THR A 98 -10.08 -6.53 1.87
CA THR A 98 -9.91 -7.74 2.67
C THR A 98 -8.68 -7.70 3.56
N VAL A 99 -7.82 -6.69 3.41
CA VAL A 99 -6.55 -6.55 4.14
C VAL A 99 -6.62 -5.40 5.12
N ASP A 100 -5.70 -5.36 6.07
CA ASP A 100 -5.72 -4.40 7.18
C ASP A 100 -4.50 -3.45 7.14
N VAL A 101 -3.41 -3.85 6.48
CA VAL A 101 -2.20 -3.03 6.28
C VAL A 101 -1.52 -3.41 4.96
N VAL A 102 -0.87 -2.43 4.33
CA VAL A 102 -0.10 -2.62 3.09
C VAL A 102 1.37 -2.27 3.31
N LEU A 103 2.26 -3.15 2.84
CA LEU A 103 3.69 -2.93 2.73
C LEU A 103 4.06 -2.83 1.25
N SER A 104 4.70 -1.73 0.85
CA SER A 104 5.02 -1.44 -0.54
C SER A 104 6.45 -0.94 -0.73
N SER A 105 6.93 -1.00 -1.96
CA SER A 105 8.11 -0.23 -2.39
C SER A 105 7.74 1.21 -2.71
N ILE A 106 8.75 2.06 -2.90
CA ILE A 106 8.60 3.46 -3.32
C ILE A 106 8.03 3.67 -4.74
N ASN A 107 8.05 2.65 -5.62
CA ASN A 107 7.80 2.87 -7.06
C ASN A 107 6.40 2.50 -7.53
N THR A 108 5.55 1.95 -6.67
CA THR A 108 4.29 1.35 -7.11
C THR A 108 3.09 2.28 -6.90
N ALA A 109 2.32 2.51 -7.96
CA ALA A 109 1.03 3.21 -7.88
C ALA A 109 0.03 2.48 -6.96
N ALA A 110 0.22 1.18 -6.72
CA ALA A 110 -0.61 0.39 -5.82
C ALA A 110 -0.50 0.86 -4.35
N ALA A 111 0.62 1.47 -3.96
CA ALA A 111 0.77 2.12 -2.65
C ALA A 111 -0.21 3.28 -2.50
N ILE A 112 -0.33 4.09 -3.56
CA ILE A 112 -1.23 5.24 -3.60
C ILE A 112 -2.69 4.79 -3.60
N GLU A 113 -3.04 3.76 -4.38
CA GLU A 113 -4.40 3.19 -4.37
C GLU A 113 -4.79 2.69 -2.98
N SER A 114 -3.86 1.99 -2.31
CA SER A 114 -4.06 1.49 -0.95
C SER A 114 -4.27 2.63 0.05
N PHE A 115 -3.46 3.68 -0.05
CA PHE A 115 -3.59 4.87 0.78
C PHE A 115 -4.91 5.61 0.52
N ALA A 116 -5.29 5.77 -0.75
CA ALA A 116 -6.50 6.48 -1.16
C ALA A 116 -7.79 5.79 -0.71
N VAL A 117 -7.80 4.47 -0.52
CA VAL A 117 -8.94 3.74 0.06
C VAL A 117 -8.93 3.72 1.60
N GLY A 118 -7.91 4.31 2.20
CA GLY A 118 -7.80 4.52 3.63
C GLY A 118 -7.14 3.38 4.41
N LEU A 119 -6.32 2.55 3.74
CA LEU A 119 -5.48 1.57 4.43
C LEU A 119 -4.20 2.24 4.94
N PRO A 120 -3.65 1.81 6.09
CA PRO A 120 -2.29 2.15 6.45
C PRO A 120 -1.30 1.56 5.45
N VAL A 121 -0.37 2.41 4.98
CA VAL A 121 0.66 2.03 4.01
C VAL A 121 2.03 2.31 4.59
N ILE A 122 2.83 1.25 4.76
CA ILE A 122 4.26 1.34 5.08
C ILE A 122 5.02 1.21 3.77
N THR A 123 5.82 2.21 3.44
CA THR A 123 6.67 2.22 2.25
C THR A 123 8.12 1.94 2.64
N VAL A 124 8.69 0.86 2.11
CA VAL A 124 10.11 0.56 2.25
C VAL A 124 10.91 1.42 1.28
N LEU A 125 11.83 2.20 1.83
CA LEU A 125 12.85 2.94 1.10
C LEU A 125 13.98 1.96 0.73
N ASP A 126 14.39 1.99 -0.53
CA ASP A 126 15.61 1.32 -0.97
C ASP A 126 16.78 2.29 -0.73
N ASP A 127 17.85 1.82 -0.07
CA ASP A 127 19.04 2.58 0.30
C ASP A 127 19.73 3.26 -0.90
N ASN A 128 19.41 2.83 -2.12
CA ASN A 128 20.02 3.32 -3.35
C ASN A 128 19.27 4.48 -4.02
N TYR A 129 18.12 4.91 -3.51
CA TYR A 129 17.26 5.86 -4.21
C TYR A 129 16.78 7.01 -3.33
N PHE A 130 16.68 8.20 -3.95
CA PHE A 130 15.92 9.31 -3.40
C PHE A 130 14.46 8.88 -3.18
N ASN A 131 13.82 9.36 -2.11
CA ASN A 131 12.40 9.08 -1.89
C ASN A 131 11.55 9.78 -2.97
N VAL A 132 11.27 9.04 -4.04
CA VAL A 132 10.40 9.43 -5.16
C VAL A 132 8.96 8.94 -4.97
N SER A 133 8.60 8.45 -3.78
CA SER A 133 7.24 8.03 -3.50
C SER A 133 6.28 9.19 -3.67
N SER A 134 5.17 8.94 -4.36
CA SER A 134 4.09 9.92 -4.49
C SER A 134 3.39 10.21 -3.15
N LEU A 135 3.61 9.39 -2.13
CA LEU A 135 3.14 9.62 -0.77
C LEU A 135 4.09 10.50 0.06
N ARG A 136 5.25 10.91 -0.50
CA ARG A 136 6.20 11.77 0.21
C ARG A 136 5.56 13.10 0.56
N GLY A 137 5.59 13.47 1.84
CA GLY A 137 4.97 14.70 2.35
C GLY A 137 3.46 14.61 2.60
N VAL A 138 2.84 13.45 2.34
CA VAL A 138 1.44 13.19 2.69
C VAL A 138 1.34 12.82 4.16
N ASN A 139 0.44 13.47 4.89
CA ASN A 139 0.22 13.17 6.29
C ASN A 139 -0.24 11.70 6.47
N GLY A 140 0.35 11.00 7.43
CA GLY A 140 0.08 9.59 7.70
C GLY A 140 0.83 8.60 6.78
N ALA A 141 1.55 9.06 5.76
CA ALA A 141 2.44 8.18 5.00
C ALA A 141 3.63 7.74 5.85
N VAL A 142 3.85 6.42 5.98
CA VAL A 142 4.94 5.86 6.78
C VAL A 142 6.04 5.36 5.85
N PHE A 143 7.29 5.72 6.17
CA PHE A 143 8.48 5.31 5.42
C PHE A 143 9.48 4.66 6.36
N VAL A 144 10.08 3.55 5.92
CA VAL A 144 11.07 2.79 6.69
C VAL A 144 12.21 2.34 5.77
N SER A 145 13.43 2.27 6.27
CA SER A 145 14.58 1.69 5.57
C SER A 145 15.23 0.53 6.33
N THR A 146 14.89 0.35 7.61
CA THR A 146 15.47 -0.72 8.44
C THR A 146 14.42 -1.66 9.01
N SER A 147 14.83 -2.86 9.42
CA SER A 147 13.94 -3.83 10.06
C SER A 147 13.45 -3.34 11.42
N LEU A 148 14.24 -2.54 12.15
CA LEU A 148 13.81 -1.90 13.40
C LEU A 148 12.71 -0.86 13.16
N GLU A 149 12.86 -0.02 12.14
CA GLU A 149 11.82 0.94 11.76
C GLU A 149 10.54 0.25 11.29
N LEU A 150 10.67 -0.80 10.47
CA LEU A 150 9.54 -1.62 10.03
C LEU A 150 8.83 -2.28 11.22
N LYS A 151 9.59 -2.84 12.17
CA LYS A 151 9.05 -3.40 13.41
C LYS A 151 8.23 -2.36 14.16
N ASN A 152 8.83 -1.20 14.44
CA ASN A 152 8.18 -0.14 15.18
C ASN A 152 6.90 0.33 14.48
N ALA A 153 6.95 0.52 13.16
CA ALA A 153 5.77 0.90 12.37
C ALA A 153 4.64 -0.14 12.48
N LEU A 154 4.94 -1.43 12.33
CA LEU A 154 3.93 -2.49 12.45
C LEU A 154 3.32 -2.56 13.86
N GLU A 155 4.11 -2.28 14.90
CA GLU A 155 3.63 -2.25 16.29
C GLU A 155 2.79 -1.01 16.62
N THR A 156 3.09 0.15 16.03
CA THR A 156 2.38 1.42 16.31
C THR A 156 1.11 1.61 15.46
N LEU A 157 1.05 0.98 14.28
CA LEU A 157 -0.08 1.10 13.33
C LEU A 157 -1.47 0.85 13.94
N PHE A 158 -1.57 0.05 15.01
CA PHE A 158 -2.83 -0.27 15.69
C PHE A 158 -3.07 0.54 16.96
N ASN A 159 -2.06 1.28 17.44
CA ASN A 159 -2.14 2.08 18.66
C ASN A 159 -2.52 3.53 18.35
N GLU A 160 -2.15 4.03 17.18
CA GLU A 160 -2.53 5.37 16.74
C GLU A 160 -3.81 5.28 15.91
N SER A 161 -4.74 6.21 16.12
CA SER A 161 -5.88 6.40 15.23
C SER A 161 -5.36 6.94 13.89
N PHE A 162 -4.80 6.08 13.05
CA PHE A 162 -4.51 6.40 11.67
C PHE A 162 -5.85 6.71 11.01
N VAL A 163 -6.10 7.99 10.72
CA VAL A 163 -7.27 8.42 9.97
C VAL A 163 -6.76 9.03 8.68
N PRO A 164 -6.74 8.27 7.58
CA PRO A 164 -6.40 8.83 6.28
C PRO A 164 -7.45 9.90 5.94
N THR A 165 -7.01 11.11 5.60
CA THR A 165 -7.93 12.16 5.19
C THR A 165 -8.63 11.74 3.90
N LYS A 166 -9.93 11.50 4.03
CA LYS A 166 -10.81 11.00 2.99
C LYS A 166 -10.90 12.04 1.86
N ASN A 167 -10.70 11.57 0.62
CA ASN A 167 -10.92 12.32 -0.63
C ASN A 167 -9.91 13.41 -1.02
N GLU A 168 -8.77 13.57 -0.34
CA GLU A 168 -7.82 14.63 -0.73
C GLU A 168 -6.79 14.21 -1.78
N TYR A 169 -6.55 12.90 -1.96
CA TYR A 169 -5.49 12.45 -2.86
C TYR A 169 -5.93 12.33 -4.33
N PHE A 170 -7.17 11.93 -4.60
CA PHE A 170 -7.71 11.85 -5.96
C PHE A 170 -9.15 12.38 -6.04
N TRP A 171 -9.42 13.17 -7.09
CA TRP A 171 -10.79 13.40 -7.55
C TRP A 171 -11.27 12.17 -8.34
N ILE A 172 -12.23 11.42 -7.77
CA ILE A 172 -12.74 10.16 -8.33
C ILE A 172 -14.26 10.18 -8.49
N ASP A 173 -14.82 11.35 -8.78
CA ASP A 173 -16.25 11.47 -9.08
C ASP A 173 -16.57 10.72 -10.38
N PRO A 174 -17.41 9.66 -10.37
CA PRO A 174 -17.74 8.91 -11.57
C PRO A 174 -18.52 9.72 -12.60
N GLU A 175 -19.14 10.84 -12.22
CA GLU A 175 -19.88 11.70 -13.15
C GLU A 175 -18.94 12.61 -13.97
N LEU A 176 -17.65 12.68 -13.62
CA LEU A 176 -16.61 13.41 -14.35
C LEU A 176 -16.91 14.91 -14.62
N PRO A 177 -17.49 15.67 -13.66
CA PRO A 177 -17.90 17.05 -13.91
C PRO A 177 -16.75 17.99 -14.31
N ARG A 178 -15.52 17.79 -13.81
CA ARG A 178 -14.37 18.66 -14.15
C ARG A 178 -13.87 18.39 -15.56
N TRP A 179 -13.81 17.12 -15.97
CA TRP A 179 -13.54 16.79 -17.37
C TRP A 179 -14.61 17.35 -18.31
N GLN A 180 -15.89 17.26 -17.93
CA GLN A 180 -16.97 17.82 -18.74
C GLN A 180 -16.84 19.34 -18.89
N SER A 181 -16.62 20.08 -17.80
CA SER A 181 -16.39 21.54 -17.86
C SER A 181 -15.18 21.87 -18.74
N LEU A 182 -14.04 21.18 -18.55
CA LEU A 182 -12.85 21.43 -19.36
C LEU A 182 -13.07 21.22 -20.87
N LEU A 183 -13.86 20.21 -21.25
CA LEU A 183 -14.08 19.85 -22.66
C LEU A 183 -15.23 20.63 -23.32
N ILE A 184 -16.16 21.19 -22.53
CA ILE A 184 -17.31 21.95 -23.03
C ILE A 184 -17.00 23.45 -23.06
N ASP A 185 -16.18 23.95 -22.13
CA ASP A 185 -15.79 25.36 -22.02
C ASP A 185 -14.59 25.75 -22.93
N ASN A 186 -14.07 24.81 -23.73
CA ASN A 186 -13.04 25.01 -24.77
C ASN A 186 -13.59 24.72 -26.17
#